data_AF-T1AG52-F1
#
_entry.id   AF-T1AG52-F1
#
_cell.length_a   1.000
_cell.length_b   1.000
_cell.length_c   1.000
_cell.angle_alpha   90.00
_cell.angle_beta   90.00
_cell.angle_gamma   90.00
#
_symmetry.space_group_name_H-M   'P 1'
#
loop_
_entity.id
_entity.type
_entity.pdbx_description
1 polymer ?
#
loop_
_entity_poly.entity_id
_entity_poly.type
_entity_poly.pdbx_seq_one_letter_code
_entity_poly.pdbx_strand_id
1 'polypeptide(L)' 'MAVAAQCEWCIAFHVKSAVGLGATRGELMEAGFVAVVMHGGPGLTYLKPLVDAV' A
#
# COMPACT_ATOMS: atom_id res chain seq x y z
N MET A 1 -8.02 1.42 3.54
CA MET A 1 -6.59 1.29 3.15
C MET A 1 -6.19 -0.17 3.19
N ALA A 2 -5.74 -0.73 2.07
CA ALA A 2 -5.44 -2.17 1.96
C ALA A 2 -4.26 -2.63 2.83
N VAL A 3 -3.24 -1.78 3.01
CA VAL A 3 -2.10 -2.03 3.93
C VAL A 3 -2.57 -2.11 5.39
N ALA A 4 -3.43 -1.19 5.81
CA ALA A 4 -4.04 -1.18 7.15
C ALA A 4 -4.91 -2.42 7.41
N ALA A 5 -5.62 -2.88 6.38
CA ALA A 5 -6.41 -4.11 6.43
C ALA A 5 -5.55 -5.38 6.30
N GLN A 6 -4.24 -5.25 6.09
CA GLN A 6 -3.30 -6.38 6.06
C GLN A 6 -3.72 -7.47 5.06
N CYS A 7 -4.20 -7.05 3.89
CA CYS A 7 -4.72 -7.93 2.86
C CYS A 7 -3.87 -7.79 1.60
N GLU A 8 -3.00 -8.77 1.33
CA GLU A 8 -2.09 -8.74 0.18
C GLU A 8 -2.84 -8.68 -1.16
N TRP A 9 -3.91 -9.44 -1.29
CA TRP A 9 -4.79 -9.43 -2.47
C TRP A 9 -5.40 -8.05 -2.73
N CYS A 10 -5.87 -7.41 -1.66
CA CYS A 10 -6.46 -6.09 -1.71
C CYS A 10 -5.42 -5.04 -2.10
N ILE A 11 -4.18 -5.16 -1.58
CA ILE A 11 -3.07 -4.28 -1.92
C ILE A 11 -2.78 -4.36 -3.42
N ALA A 12 -2.57 -5.57 -3.95
CA ALA A 12 -2.29 -5.74 -5.38
C ALA A 12 -3.42 -5.20 -6.28
N PHE A 13 -4.68 -5.48 -5.92
CA PHE A 13 -5.84 -5.02 -6.67
C PHE A 13 -5.97 -3.48 -6.69
N HIS A 14 -5.86 -2.85 -5.52
CA HIS A 14 -6.02 -1.40 -5.41
C HIS A 14 -4.81 -0.63 -5.94
N VAL A 15 -3.60 -1.15 -5.78
CA VAL A 15 -2.39 -0.55 -6.37
C VAL A 15 -2.49 -0.55 -7.89
N LYS A 16 -2.84 -1.69 -8.51
CA LYS A 16 -3.04 -1.77 -9.98
C LYS A 16 -4.08 -0.77 -10.47
N SER A 17 -5.18 -0.62 -9.73
CA SER A 17 -6.24 0.33 -10.06
C SER A 17 -5.77 1.78 -9.91
N ALA A 18 -5.03 2.09 -8.85
CA ALA A 18 -4.49 3.43 -8.60
C ALA A 18 -3.45 3.84 -9.66
N VAL A 19 -2.55 2.93 -10.05
CA VAL A 19 -1.60 3.15 -11.16
C VAL A 19 -2.35 3.40 -12.47
N GLY A 20 -3.45 2.66 -12.73
CA GLY A 20 -4.31 2.90 -13.90
C GLY A 20 -5.00 4.27 -13.92
N LEU A 21 -5.15 4.90 -12.75
CA LEU A 21 -5.65 6.28 -12.60
C LEU A 21 -4.53 7.33 -12.59
N GLY A 22 -3.27 6.91 -12.80
CA GLY A 22 -2.11 7.80 -12.86
C GLY A 22 -1.44 8.06 -11.50
N ALA A 23 -1.78 7.30 -10.45
CA ALA A 23 -1.07 7.41 -9.18
C ALA A 23 0.41 7.06 -9.35
N THR A 24 1.27 7.90 -8.80
CA THR A 24 2.71 7.73 -8.84
C THR A 24 3.18 6.78 -7.73
N ARG A 25 4.36 6.20 -7.93
CA ARG A 25 5.05 5.43 -6.87
C ARG A 25 5.22 6.22 -5.58
N GLY A 26 5.45 7.53 -5.66
CA GLY A 26 5.58 8.40 -4.50
C GLY A 26 4.29 8.46 -3.67
N GLU A 27 3.16 8.72 -4.32
CA GLU A 27 1.84 8.80 -3.67
C GLU A 27 1.44 7.47 -3.03
N LEU A 28 1.72 6.34 -3.69
CA LEU A 28 1.44 5.01 -3.14
C LEU A 28 2.29 4.70 -1.91
N MET A 29 3.57 5.06 -1.94
CA MET A 29 4.46 4.90 -0.79
C MET A 29 4.06 5.82 0.37
N GLU A 30 3.67 7.06 0.09
CA GLU A 30 3.19 8.00 1.12
C GLU A 30 1.94 7.46 1.81
N ALA A 31 0.94 6.99 1.06
CA ALA A 31 -0.24 6.34 1.60
C ALA A 31 0.13 5.09 2.44
N GLY A 32 1.07 4.29 1.96
CA GLY A 32 1.62 3.16 2.70
C GLY A 32 2.25 3.56 4.03
N PHE A 33 3.08 4.60 4.06
CA PHE A 33 3.70 5.09 5.29
C PHE A 33 2.70 5.69 6.27
N VAL A 34 1.64 6.35 5.79
CA VAL A 34 0.51 6.73 6.65
C VAL A 34 -0.10 5.49 7.33
N ALA A 35 -0.18 4.35 6.63
CA ALA A 35 -0.62 3.09 7.22
C ALA A 35 0.32 2.62 8.34
N VAL A 36 1.63 2.75 8.14
CA VAL A 36 2.65 2.42 9.15
C VAL A 36 2.51 3.30 10.38
N VAL A 37 2.27 4.61 10.23
CA VAL A 37 2.06 5.49 11.38
C VAL A 37 0.84 5.06 12.20
N MET A 38 -0.24 4.60 11.53
CA MET A 38 -1.47 4.19 12.21
C MET A 38 -1.42 2.76 12.80
N HIS A 39 -0.64 1.85 12.22
CA HIS A 39 -0.64 0.41 12.57
C HIS A 39 0.70 -0.10 13.09
N GLY A 40 1.74 0.74 13.13
CA GLY A 40 3.08 0.40 13.60
C GLY A 40 3.76 -0.68 12.76
N GLY A 41 4.48 -1.58 13.44
CA GLY A 41 5.22 -2.69 12.82
C GLY A 41 4.38 -3.58 11.90
N PRO A 42 3.15 -3.97 12.28
CA PRO A 42 2.25 -4.70 11.38
C PRO A 42 1.84 -3.93 10.11
N GLY A 43 1.87 -2.60 10.10
CA GLY A 43 1.72 -1.82 8.86
C GLY A 43 2.97 -1.86 7.99
N LEU A 44 4.15 -1.88 8.61
CA LEU A 44 5.45 -1.91 7.93
C LEU A 44 5.67 -3.20 7.14
N THR A 45 5.31 -4.36 7.70
CA THR A 45 5.46 -5.66 7.02
C THR A 45 4.64 -5.73 5.72
N TYR A 46 3.46 -5.10 5.70
CA TYR A 46 2.59 -5.03 4.53
C TYR A 46 2.98 -3.95 3.52
N LEU A 47 4.07 -3.20 3.75
CA LEU A 47 4.68 -2.42 2.68
C LEU A 47 5.41 -3.27 1.65
N LYS A 48 5.89 -4.47 2.01
CA LYS A 48 6.52 -5.39 1.06
C LYS A 48 5.61 -5.70 -0.14
N PRO A 49 4.38 -6.21 0.06
CA PRO A 49 3.46 -6.46 -1.06
C PRO A 49 3.01 -5.18 -1.78
N LEU A 50 2.99 -4.02 -1.09
CA LEU A 50 2.74 -2.73 -1.76
C LEU A 50 3.88 -2.38 -2.72
N VAL A 51 5.12 -2.48 -2.27
CA VAL A 51 6.32 -2.21 -3.08
C VAL A 51 6.42 -3.16 -4.27
N ASP A 52 6.05 -4.43 -4.08
CA ASP A 52 6.05 -5.43 -5.16
C ASP A 52 4.94 -5.19 -6.19
N ALA A 53 3.86 -4.49 -5.81
CA ALA A 53 2.72 -4.22 -6.68
C ALA A 53 2.84 -2.89 -7.46
N VAL A 54 3.76 -2.00 -7.07
CA VAL A 54 3.97 -0.67 -7.68
C VAL A 54 4.79 -0.75 -8.96
#